data_AF-A0A1U7P0V8-F1
#
_entry.id   AF-A0A1U7P0V8-F1
#
_cell.length_a   1.000
_cell.length_b   1.000
_cell.length_c   1.000
_cell.angle_alpha   90.00
_cell.angle_beta   90.00
_cell.angle_gamma   90.00
#
_symmetry.space_group_name_H-M   'P 1'
#
loop_
_entity.id
_entity.type
_entity.pdbx_description
1 polymer ?
#
loop_
_entity_poly.entity_id
_entity_poly.type
_entity_poly.pdbx_seq_one_letter_code
_entity_poly.pdbx_strand_id
1 'polypeptide(L)'
;MTQAHRKHVVFPPDTLRFLEDYQRKHQLPSFSATIEAAALALQHQELRQAYAQYAQDFAQDAQAQAEAEEWLDFPMEAPQDQE
;
A
#
# COMPACT_ATOMS: atom_id res chain seq x y z
N MET A 1 -10.13 -25.17 -11.13
CA MET A 1 -10.14 -24.56 -12.47
C MET A 1 -10.28 -23.05 -12.27
N THR A 2 -9.20 -22.28 -12.43
CA THR A 2 -9.24 -20.82 -12.24
C THR A 2 -9.87 -20.16 -13.47
N GLN A 3 -11.01 -19.50 -13.29
CA GLN A 3 -11.74 -18.82 -14.35
C GLN A 3 -11.01 -17.53 -14.73
N ALA A 4 -10.42 -17.48 -15.93
CA ALA A 4 -9.73 -16.28 -16.42
C ALA A 4 -10.74 -15.18 -16.76
N HIS A 5 -10.81 -14.14 -15.94
CA HIS A 5 -11.67 -12.97 -16.16
C HIS A 5 -10.94 -11.96 -17.05
N ARG A 6 -11.27 -11.92 -18.34
CA ARG A 6 -10.70 -10.95 -19.30
C ARG A 6 -11.50 -9.65 -19.27
N LYS A 7 -10.83 -8.52 -18.98
CA LYS A 7 -11.41 -7.17 -19.06
C LYS A 7 -10.81 -6.41 -20.23
N HIS A 8 -11.65 -5.65 -20.94
CA HIS A 8 -11.22 -4.71 -21.97
C HIS A 8 -11.30 -3.29 -21.41
N VAL A 9 -10.21 -2.55 -21.49
CA VAL A 9 -10.11 -1.17 -20.98
C VAL A 9 -9.43 -0.32 -22.04
N VAL A 10 -9.97 0.88 -22.28
CA VAL A 10 -9.37 1.86 -23.19
C VAL A 10 -8.65 2.90 -22.33
N PHE A 11 -7.37 3.11 -22.61
CA PHE A 11 -6.55 4.07 -21.89
C PHE A 11 -6.30 5.31 -22.76
N PRO A 12 -6.22 6.52 -22.15
CA PRO A 12 -5.69 7.69 -22.82
C PRO A 12 -4.26 7.47 -23.33
N PRO A 13 -3.84 8.16 -24.40
CA PRO A 13 -2.50 8.01 -24.97
C PRO A 13 -1.36 8.26 -23.98
N ASP A 14 -1.52 9.25 -23.10
CA ASP A 14 -0.51 9.59 -22.09
C ASP A 14 -0.33 8.46 -21.06
N THR A 15 -1.43 7.82 -20.67
CA THR A 15 -1.41 6.66 -19.78
C THR A 15 -0.73 5.46 -20.44
N LEU A 16 -0.98 5.23 -21.74
CA LEU A 16 -0.30 4.17 -22.48
C LEU A 16 1.21 4.38 -22.51
N ARG A 17 1.65 5.62 -22.77
CA ARG A 17 3.07 5.97 -22.80
C ARG A 17 3.75 5.80 -21.44
N PHE A 18 3.08 6.20 -20.36
CA PHE A 18 3.55 5.93 -19.00
C PHE A 18 3.70 4.42 -18.75
N LEU A 19 2.71 3.61 -19.13
CA LEU A 19 2.76 2.16 -18.95
C LEU A 19 3.86 1.50 -19.79
N GLU A 20 4.10 1.96 -21.01
CA GLU A 20 5.23 1.49 -21.84
C GLU A 20 6.58 1.82 -21.20
N ASP A 21 6.75 3.03 -20.67
CA ASP A 21 7.95 3.44 -19.94
C ASP A 21 8.14 2.60 -18.68
N TYR A 22 7.06 2.35 -17.95
CA TYR A 22 7.06 1.49 -16.76
C TYR A 22 7.44 0.05 -17.11
N GLN A 23 6.85 -0.52 -18.17
CA GLN A 23 7.18 -1.86 -18.65
C GLN A 23 8.68 -1.98 -18.95
N ARG A 24 9.24 -1.01 -19.68
CA ARG A 24 10.67 -0.99 -20.04
C ARG A 24 11.56 -0.87 -18.81
N LYS A 25 11.24 0.06 -17.91
CA LYS A 25 12.02 0.31 -16.69
C LYS A 25 12.04 -0.91 -15.76
N HIS A 26 10.91 -1.61 -15.64
CA HIS A 26 10.76 -2.76 -14.76
C HIS A 26 10.94 -4.11 -15.48
N GLN A 27 11.33 -4.09 -16.76
CA GLN A 27 11.60 -5.26 -17.60
C GLN A 27 10.45 -6.30 -17.58
N LEU A 28 9.21 -5.80 -17.63
CA LEU A 28 8.04 -6.66 -17.49
C LEU A 28 7.75 -7.41 -18.80
N PRO A 29 7.36 -8.70 -18.71
CA PRO A 29 7.29 -9.60 -19.86
C PRO A 29 6.12 -9.30 -20.81
N SER A 30 5.11 -8.56 -20.36
CA SER A 30 3.94 -8.19 -21.17
C SER A 30 3.26 -6.92 -20.66
N PHE A 31 2.43 -6.33 -21.51
CA PHE A 31 1.61 -5.18 -21.14
C PHE A 31 0.58 -5.53 -20.05
N SER A 32 0.02 -6.74 -20.09
CA SER A 32 -0.87 -7.22 -19.02
C SER A 32 -0.14 -7.32 -17.68
N ALA A 33 1.07 -7.86 -17.65
CA ALA A 33 1.90 -7.90 -16.44
C ALA A 33 2.25 -6.49 -15.94
N THR A 34 2.36 -5.52 -16.85
CA THR A 34 2.58 -4.11 -16.53
C THR A 34 1.37 -3.49 -15.84
N ILE A 35 0.17 -3.72 -16.34
CA ILE A 35 -1.07 -3.25 -15.70
C ILE A 35 -1.23 -3.87 -14.31
N GLU A 36 -1.01 -5.18 -14.18
CA GLU A 36 -1.09 -5.88 -12.89
C GLU A 36 -0.08 -5.32 -11.88
N ALA A 37 1.19 -5.16 -12.30
CA ALA A 37 2.22 -4.61 -11.44
C ALA A 37 1.93 -3.16 -11.02
N ALA A 38 1.43 -2.33 -11.93
CA ALA A 38 1.06 -0.95 -11.64
C ALA A 38 -0.13 -0.87 -10.67
N ALA A 39 -1.15 -1.72 -10.86
CA ALA A 39 -2.30 -1.79 -9.97
C ALA A 39 -1.91 -2.24 -8.55
N LEU A 40 -1.04 -3.25 -8.43
CA LEU A 40 -0.50 -3.68 -7.14
C LEU A 40 0.35 -2.59 -6.47
N ALA A 41 1.18 -1.89 -7.24
CA ALA A 41 1.97 -0.79 -6.72
C ALA A 41 1.09 0.35 -6.17
N LEU A 42 0.00 0.67 -6.88
CA LEU A 42 -0.99 1.65 -6.41
C LEU A 42 -1.67 1.19 -5.12
N GLN A 43 -2.14 -0.06 -5.07
CA GLN A 43 -2.75 -0.62 -3.87
C GLN A 43 -1.80 -0.57 -2.67
N HIS A 44 -0.53 -0.92 -2.85
CA HIS A 44 0.48 -0.84 -1.78
C HIS A 44 0.77 0.59 -1.35
N GLN A 45 0.67 1.56 -2.27
CA GLN A 45 0.81 2.97 -1.92
C GLN A 45 -0.37 3.45 -1.08
N GLU A 46 -1.60 3.14 -1.50
CA GLU A 46 -2.82 3.49 -0.77
C GLU A 46 -2.82 2.86 0.63
N LEU A 47 -2.44 1.59 0.72
CA LEU A 47 -2.34 0.89 2.01
C LEU A 47 -1.30 1.55 2.93
N ARG A 48 -0.13 1.91 2.42
CA ARG A 48 0.89 2.63 3.21
C ARG A 48 0.40 3.99 3.68
N GLN A 49 -0.33 4.73 2.84
CA GLN A 49 -0.92 6.01 3.22
C GLN A 49 -1.98 5.84 4.31
N ALA A 50 -2.85 4.83 4.19
CA ALA A 50 -3.85 4.52 5.20
C ALA A 50 -3.21 4.14 6.54
N TYR A 51 -2.16 3.31 6.52
CA TYR A 51 -1.41 2.97 7.74
C TYR A 51 -0.71 4.18 8.35
N ALA A 52 -0.10 5.05 7.53
CA ALA A 52 0.54 6.26 8.04
C ALA A 52 -0.47 7.21 8.69
N GLN A 53 -1.65 7.36 8.09
CA GLN A 53 -2.73 8.15 8.66
C GLN A 53 -3.22 7.53 9.98
N TYR A 54 -3.51 6.23 9.99
CA TYR A 54 -3.94 5.52 11.19
C TYR A 54 -2.91 5.64 12.33
N ALA A 55 -1.61 5.51 12.04
CA ALA A 55 -0.56 5.67 13.04
C ALA A 55 -0.52 7.09 13.62
N GLN A 56 -0.75 8.11 12.79
CA GLN A 56 -0.85 9.50 13.26
C GLN A 56 -2.08 9.71 14.14
N ASP A 57 -3.23 9.20 13.71
CA ASP A 57 -4.50 9.32 14.44
C ASP A 57 -4.39 8.59 15.79
N PHE A 58 -3.84 7.37 15.79
CA PHE A 58 -3.59 6.58 17.00
C PHE A 58 -2.62 7.28 17.96
N ALA A 59 -1.52 7.87 17.45
CA ALA A 59 -0.58 8.62 18.28
C ALA A 59 -1.20 9.86 18.93
N GLN A 60 -2.29 10.39 18.37
CA GLN A 60 -3.01 11.55 18.88
C GLN A 60 -4.22 11.18 19.76
N ASP A 61 -4.61 9.90 19.77
CA ASP A 61 -5.75 9.39 20.54
C ASP A 61 -5.27 8.64 21.79
N ALA A 62 -5.26 9.36 22.92
CA ALA A 62 -4.87 8.81 24.22
C ALA A 62 -5.83 7.72 24.72
N GLN A 63 -7.09 7.72 24.28
CA GLN A 63 -8.05 6.68 24.64
C GLN A 63 -7.76 5.40 23.85
N ALA A 64 -7.52 5.51 22.54
CA ALA A 64 -7.14 4.36 21.71
C ALA A 64 -5.82 3.74 22.18
N GLN A 65 -4.87 4.55 22.67
CA GLN A 65 -3.63 4.08 23.29
C GLN A 65 -3.90 3.29 24.58
N ALA A 66 -4.70 3.83 25.51
CA ALA A 66 -5.04 3.15 26.76
C ALA A 66 -5.81 1.84 26.52
N GLU A 67 -6.74 1.83 25.55
CA GLU A 67 -7.43 0.61 25.14
C GLU A 67 -6.42 -0.41 24.58
N ALA A 68 -5.53 0.00 23.67
CA ALA A 68 -4.51 -0.91 23.14
C ALA A 68 -3.57 -1.48 24.22
N GLU A 69 -3.19 -0.69 25.21
CA GLU A 69 -2.41 -1.13 26.38
C GLU A 69 -3.15 -2.20 27.21
N GLU A 70 -4.46 -2.02 27.42
CA GLU A 70 -5.31 -3.00 28.11
C GLU A 70 -5.42 -4.32 27.33
N TRP A 71 -5.48 -4.25 26.00
CA TRP A 71 -5.55 -5.45 25.14
C TRP A 71 -4.21 -6.17 24.96
N LEU A 72 -3.08 -5.47 25.05
CA LEU A 72 -1.74 -6.02 24.77
C LEU A 72 -1.00 -6.54 26.01
N ASP A 73 -1.52 -6.31 27.22
CA ASP A 73 -0.89 -6.68 28.51
C ASP A 73 0.59 -6.24 28.59
N PHE A 74 0.92 -5.15 27.90
CA PHE A 74 2.25 -4.55 27.78
C PHE A 74 2.12 -3.03 27.92
N PRO A 75 2.86 -2.38 28.83
CA PRO A 75 2.92 -0.92 28.87
C PRO A 75 3.67 -0.42 27.63
N MET A 76 3.02 0.42 26.82
CA MET A 76 3.61 1.06 25.62
C MET A 76 4.50 2.26 26.01
N GLU A 77 5.26 2.15 27.10
CA GLU A 77 6.25 3.16 27.44
C GLU A 77 7.43 3.04 26.47
N ALA A 78 7.71 4.13 25.75
CA ALA A 78 8.85 4.23 24.86
C ALA A 78 10.13 3.81 25.60
N PRO A 79 11.03 3.01 24.98
CA PRO A 79 12.29 2.65 25.60
C PRO A 79 13.05 3.94 25.93
N GLN A 80 13.13 4.26 27.21
CA GLN A 80 14.05 5.26 27.71
C GLN A 80 15.45 4.71 27.43
N ASP A 81 16.12 5.29 26.44
CA ASP A 81 17.55 5.10 26.20
C ASP A 81 18.28 5.27 27.55
N GLN A 82 18.75 4.15 28.11
CA GLN A 82 19.60 4.16 29.30
C GLN A 82 20.99 4.62 28.85
N GLU A 83 21.38 5.80 29.35
CA GLU A 83 22.71 6.43 29.23
C GLU A 83 23.88 5.53 29.61
#